data_AF-A0A930Y5H8-F1
#
_entry.id   AF-A0A930Y5H8-F1
#
_cell.length_a   1.000
_cell.length_b   1.000
_cell.length_c   1.000
_cell.angle_alpha   90.00
_cell.angle_beta   90.00
_cell.angle_gamma   90.00
#
_symmetry.space_group_name_H-M   'P 1'
#
loop_
_entity.id
_entity.type
_entity.pdbx_description
1 polymer ?
#
loop_
_entity_poly.entity_id
_entity_poly.type
_entity_poly.pdbx_seq_one_letter_code
_entity_poly.pdbx_strand_id
1 'polypeptide(L)' 'MYKHVLVAVDLSEESNVLLAKAVQVAKNNGAKLSIIHVDVNFFRPL' A
#
# COMPACT_ATOMS: atom_id res chain seq x y z
N MET A 1 -13.28 13.80 2.22
CA MET A 1 -13.53 12.35 2.45
C MET A 1 -12.91 11.60 1.29
N TYR A 2 -12.06 10.60 1.56
CA TYR A 2 -11.38 9.83 0.51
C TYR A 2 -12.35 8.83 -0.13
N LYS A 3 -12.27 8.65 -1.45
CA LYS A 3 -13.07 7.65 -2.17
C LYS A 3 -12.30 6.37 -2.45
N HIS A 4 -10.97 6.47 -2.52
CA HIS A 4 -10.06 5.37 -2.80
C HIS A 4 -8.71 5.65 -2.12
N VAL A 5 -8.22 4.66 -1.38
CA VAL A 5 -6.90 4.63 -0.75
C VAL A 5 -6.03 3.65 -1.53
N LEU A 6 -4.83 4.06 -1.90
CA LEU A 6 -3.79 3.18 -2.46
C LEU A 6 -2.63 3.15 -1.46
N VAL A 7 -2.19 1.96 -1.06
CA VAL A 7 -1.02 1.78 -0.19
C VAL A 7 0.07 1.03 -0.95
N ALA A 8 1.27 1.61 -0.98
CA ALA A 8 2.45 0.95 -1.53
C ALA A 8 3.19 0.20 -0.43
N VAL A 9 3.58 -1.05 -0.68
CA VAL A 9 4.29 -1.91 0.26
C VAL A 9 5.56 -2.48 -0.36
N ASP A 10 6.59 -2.63 0.46
CA ASP A 10 7.88 -3.21 0.09
C ASP A 10 8.00 -4.69 0.48
N LEU A 11 6.92 -5.29 1.00
CA LEU A 11 6.84 -6.67 1.50
C LEU A 11 7.70 -6.96 2.74
N SER A 12 8.23 -5.94 3.41
CA SER A 12 8.84 -6.09 4.74
C SER A 12 7.78 -6.37 5.82
N GLU A 13 8.22 -6.86 7.00
CA GLU A 13 7.30 -6.99 8.15
C GLU A 13 6.73 -5.64 8.59
N GLU A 14 7.48 -4.55 8.42
CA GLU A 14 7.05 -3.18 8.71
C GLU A 14 5.88 -2.73 7.83
N SER A 15 5.74 -3.30 6.62
CA SER A 15 4.58 -3.05 5.76
C SER A 15 3.25 -3.43 6.43
N ASN A 16 3.24 -4.33 7.43
CA ASN A 16 2.02 -4.67 8.18
C ASN A 16 1.45 -3.48 8.95
N VAL A 17 2.32 -2.61 9.50
CA VAL A 17 1.89 -1.39 10.20
C VAL A 17 1.23 -0.42 9.21
N LEU A 18 1.82 -0.28 8.03
CA LEU A 18 1.30 0.56 6.95
C LEU A 18 -0.06 0.07 6.46
N LEU A 19 -0.21 -1.24 6.27
CA LEU A 19 -1.45 -1.90 5.87
C LEU A 19 -2.56 -1.69 6.91
N ALA A 20 -2.27 -1.89 8.20
CA ALA A 20 -3.23 -1.66 9.28
C ALA A 20 -3.75 -0.22 9.29
N LYS A 21 -2.86 0.76 9.08
CA LYS A 21 -3.25 2.17 8.98
C LYS A 21 -4.09 2.44 7.74
N ALA A 22 -3.73 1.90 6.58
CA ALA A 22 -4.47 2.09 5.34
C ALA A 22 -5.89 1.52 5.44
N VAL A 23 -6.06 0.36 6.05
CA VAL A 23 -7.37 -0.23 6.36
C VAL A 23 -8.19 0.69 7.26
N GLN A 24 -7.60 1.24 8.32
CA GLN A 24 -8.31 2.17 9.21
C GLN A 24 -8.77 3.43 8.47
N VAL A 25 -7.91 4.01 7.64
CA VAL A 25 -8.25 5.20 6.83
C VAL A 25 -9.37 4.89 5.84
N ALA A 26 -9.31 3.75 5.16
CA ALA A 26 -10.34 3.34 4.21
C ALA A 26 -11.69 3.12 4.90
N LYS A 27 -11.72 2.41 6.04
CA LYS A 27 -12.94 2.21 6.84
C LYS A 27 -13.55 3.52 7.30
N ASN A 28 -12.75 4.44 7.84
CA ASN A 28 -13.23 5.75 8.32
C ASN A 28 -13.82 6.63 7.21
N ASN A 29 -13.49 6.35 5.94
CA ASN A 29 -13.97 7.12 4.79
C ASN A 29 -14.99 6.34 3.94
N GLY A 30 -15.31 5.08 4.27
CA GLY A 30 -16.08 4.21 3.36
C GLY A 30 -15.41 4.05 1.99
N ALA A 31 -14.09 4.12 1.94
CA ALA A 31 -13.32 4.15 0.71
C ALA A 31 -12.93 2.74 0.23
N LYS A 32 -12.71 2.60 -1.08
CA LYS A 32 -12.00 1.44 -1.63
C LYS A 32 -10.54 1.44 -1.15
N LEU A 33 -9.94 0.26 -1.01
CA LEU A 33 -8.53 0.10 -0.71
C LEU A 33 -7.86 -0.75 -1.78
N SER A 34 -6.77 -0.28 -2.35
CA SER A 34 -5.88 -1.03 -3.24
C SER A 34 -4.47 -1.07 -2.65
N ILE A 35 -3.73 -2.13 -2.96
CA ILE A 35 -2.36 -2.36 -2.49
C ILE A 35 -1.48 -2.53 -3.74
N ILE A 36 -0.30 -1.92 -3.74
CA ILE A 36 0.70 -2.11 -4.80
C ILE A 36 2.06 -2.46 -4.18
N HIS A 37 2.75 -3.40 -4.81
CA HIS A 37 4.18 -3.63 -4.60
C HIS A 37 4.90 -3.33 -5.92
N VAL A 38 6.06 -2.68 -5.84
CA VAL A 38 6.92 -2.42 -6.99
C VAL A 38 8.21 -3.18 -6.78
N ASP A 39 8.46 -4.17 -7.64
CA ASP A 39 9.74 -4.88 -7.64
C ASP A 39 10.81 -3.98 -8.27
N VAL A 40 11.80 -3.60 -7.46
CA VAL A 40 12.90 -2.71 -7.86
C VAL A 40 14.05 -3.46 -8.57
N ASN A 41 13.92 -4.77 -8.85
CA ASN A 41 14.94 -5.56 -9.55
C ASN A 41 15.13 -5.21 -11.05
N PHE A 42 14.62 -4.08 -11.53
CA PHE A 42 14.69 -3.69 -12.93
C PHE A 42 15.85 -2.72 -13.23
N PHE A 43 17.10 -3.10 -12.94
CA PHE A 43 18.28 -2.55 -13.62
C PHE A 43 19.48 -3.50 -13.48
N ARG A 44 19.53 -4.50 -14.37
CA ARG A 44 20.80 -5.16 -14.71
C ARG A 44 21.25 -4.55 -16.05
N PRO A 45 22.21 -3.60 -16.06
CA PRO A 45 22.86 -3.26 -17.31
C PRO A 45 23.69 -4.48 -17.73
N LEU A 46 23.33 -5.09 -18.86
CA LEU A 46 24.23 -5.95 -19.63
C LEU A 46 25.31 -5.09 -20.27
#